data_AF-S6B8J1-F1
#
_entry.id   AF-S6B8J1-F1
#
_cell.length_a   1.000
_cell.length_b   1.000
_cell.length_c   1.000
_cell.angle_alpha   90.00
_cell.angle_beta   90.00
_cell.angle_gamma   90.00
#
_symmetry.space_group_name_H-M   'P 1'
#
loop_
_entity.id
_entity.type
_entity.pdbx_description
1 polymer ?
#
loop_
_entity_poly.entity_id
_entity_poly.type
_entity_poly.pdbx_seq_one_letter_code
_entity_poly.pdbx_strand_id
1 'polypeptide(L)'
;MLEVYAMGASGSTPFENKKRELIKYINLAICRVDLLSNRLSNDLNATIHDIIQQRRDVYMCSEQTIYIENTLVVYQQLSKDLTTLKIRKHLKQSKLDKQIEPCVANIIHCADKLDVPELGRISTLLRKIYGNELELKPTQELLDKLNRPVPSRAEMSQQIERYKKLEPSRSNIRVVNEPTPSISTKRAEIDDLLERIQRLRS
;
A
#
# COMPACT_ATOMS: atom_id res chain seq x y z
N MET A 1 51.73 7.31 32.41
CA MET A 1 50.53 7.98 31.87
C MET A 1 50.77 8.29 30.41
N LEU A 2 50.16 7.53 29.51
CA LEU A 2 50.03 7.87 28.09
C LEU A 2 48.61 7.47 27.70
N GLU A 3 47.71 8.45 27.74
CA GLU A 3 46.39 8.36 27.13
C GLU A 3 46.57 8.33 25.61
N VAL A 4 46.29 7.18 25.01
CA VAL A 4 46.11 7.10 23.56
C VAL A 4 44.62 7.23 23.29
N TYR A 5 44.20 8.45 22.93
CA TYR A 5 42.93 8.72 22.27
C TYR A 5 42.90 7.98 20.94
N ALA A 6 42.33 6.77 20.93
CA ALA A 6 41.93 6.11 19.70
C ALA A 6 40.63 6.77 19.21
N MET A 7 40.80 7.61 18.19
CA MET A 7 39.73 8.36 17.53
C MET A 7 38.63 7.45 16.98
N GLY A 8 37.40 7.97 17.05
CA GLY A 8 36.16 7.30 16.72
C GLY A 8 36.10 6.71 15.32
N ALA A 9 36.02 5.38 15.25
CA ALA A 9 35.31 4.70 14.20
C ALA A 9 33.85 4.56 14.67
N SER A 10 32.93 5.35 14.11
CA SER A 10 31.49 5.16 14.29
C SER A 10 31.05 3.87 13.58
N GLY A 11 31.41 2.73 14.17
CA GLY A 11 30.97 1.41 13.75
C GLY A 11 29.51 1.25 14.16
N SER A 12 28.60 1.47 13.21
CA SER A 12 27.18 1.18 13.43
C SER A 12 26.99 -0.26 13.91
N THR A 13 26.28 -0.44 15.03
CA THR A 13 26.04 -1.77 15.59
C THR A 13 25.26 -2.65 14.59
N PRO A 14 25.38 -3.99 14.66
CA PRO A 14 24.61 -4.90 13.81
C PRO A 14 23.10 -4.64 13.86
N PHE A 15 22.59 -4.20 15.02
CA PHE A 15 21.20 -3.77 15.19
C PHE A 15 20.87 -2.51 14.38
N GLU A 16 21.68 -1.46 14.47
CA GLU A 16 21.47 -0.21 13.72
C GLU A 16 21.54 -0.41 12.20
N ASN A 17 22.33 -1.38 11.72
CA ASN A 17 22.34 -1.79 10.31
C ASN A 17 21.02 -2.43 9.90
N LYS A 18 20.56 -3.45 10.64
CA LYS A 18 19.27 -4.11 10.39
C LYS A 18 18.10 -3.13 10.47
N LYS A 19 18.15 -2.17 11.40
CA LYS A 19 17.14 -1.11 11.57
C LYS A 19 17.10 -0.16 10.38
N ARG A 20 18.25 0.30 9.89
CA ARG A 20 18.33 1.13 8.68
C ARG A 20 17.80 0.40 7.46
N GLU A 21 18.17 -0.87 7.31
CA GLU A 21 17.68 -1.73 6.24
C GLU A 21 16.15 -1.94 6.33
N LEU A 22 15.63 -2.20 7.53
CA LEU A 22 14.20 -2.33 7.78
C LEU A 22 13.43 -1.06 7.37
N ILE A 23 13.92 0.12 7.75
CA ILE A 23 13.30 1.40 7.37
C ILE A 23 13.29 1.59 5.85
N LYS A 24 14.36 1.18 5.15
CA LYS A 24 14.41 1.23 3.68
C LYS A 24 13.29 0.39 3.07
N TYR A 25 13.14 -0.86 3.49
CA TYR A 25 12.08 -1.72 2.96
C TYR A 25 10.68 -1.25 3.36
N ILE A 26 10.49 -0.70 4.56
CA ILE A 26 9.21 -0.09 4.96
C ILE A 26 8.82 1.04 4.02
N ASN A 27 9.74 1.95 3.68
CA ASN A 27 9.44 3.03 2.74
C ASN A 27 9.06 2.49 1.36
N LEU A 28 9.78 1.48 0.86
CA LEU A 28 9.45 0.84 -0.43
C LEU A 28 8.09 0.15 -0.39
N ALA A 29 7.78 -0.55 0.71
CA ALA A 29 6.49 -1.21 0.91
C ALA A 29 5.34 -0.21 0.93
N ILE A 30 5.47 0.94 1.60
CA ILE A 30 4.47 2.00 1.58
C ILE A 30 4.20 2.48 0.15
N CYS A 31 5.25 2.83 -0.59
CA CYS A 31 5.10 3.26 -1.99
C CYS A 31 4.44 2.20 -2.87
N ARG A 32 4.79 0.91 -2.65
CA ARG A 32 4.20 -0.22 -3.39
C ARG A 32 2.72 -0.38 -3.07
N VAL A 33 2.36 -0.36 -1.79
CA VAL A 33 0.97 -0.51 -1.33
C VAL A 33 0.12 0.65 -1.85
N ASP A 34 0.63 1.88 -1.87
CA ASP A 34 -0.08 3.03 -2.43
C ASP A 34 -0.31 2.86 -3.95
N LEU A 35 0.71 2.41 -4.70
CA LEU A 35 0.58 2.14 -6.13
C LEU A 35 -0.44 1.04 -6.41
N LEU A 36 -0.38 -0.06 -5.66
CA LEU A 36 -1.33 -1.18 -5.79
C LEU A 36 -2.74 -0.74 -5.42
N SER A 37 -2.91 0.08 -4.37
CA SER A 37 -4.20 0.62 -3.95
C SER A 37 -4.83 1.50 -5.03
N ASN A 38 -4.03 2.35 -5.67
CA ASN A 38 -4.50 3.21 -6.76
C ASN A 38 -4.95 2.38 -7.98
N ARG A 39 -4.14 1.39 -8.38
CA ARG A 39 -4.50 0.48 -9.48
C ARG A 39 -5.79 -0.27 -9.17
N LEU A 40 -5.87 -0.84 -7.98
CA LEU A 40 -7.00 -1.64 -7.54
C LEU A 40 -8.28 -0.80 -7.41
N SER A 41 -8.16 0.47 -7.02
CA SER A 41 -9.28 1.42 -7.01
C SER A 41 -9.79 1.75 -8.42
N ASN A 42 -8.90 1.84 -9.41
CA ASN A 42 -9.29 2.01 -10.81
C ASN A 42 -10.00 0.76 -11.34
N ASP A 43 -9.49 -0.42 -11.03
CA ASP A 43 -10.11 -1.70 -11.38
C ASP A 43 -11.48 -1.86 -10.73
N LEU A 44 -11.64 -1.43 -9.47
CA LEU A 44 -12.93 -1.37 -8.78
C LEU A 44 -13.93 -0.50 -9.53
N ASN A 45 -13.53 0.73 -9.89
CA ASN A 45 -14.40 1.66 -10.60
C ASN A 45 -14.84 1.12 -11.97
N ALA A 46 -13.92 0.49 -12.71
CA ALA A 46 -14.24 -0.17 -13.97
C ALA A 46 -15.23 -1.33 -13.79
N THR A 47 -15.02 -2.16 -12.77
CA THR A 47 -15.90 -3.31 -12.47
C THR A 47 -17.29 -2.85 -12.01
N ILE A 48 -17.38 -1.78 -11.21
CA ILE A 48 -18.66 -1.16 -10.82
C ILE A 48 -19.39 -0.64 -12.06
N HIS A 49 -18.68 -0.01 -12.99
CA HIS A 49 -19.29 0.45 -14.24
C HIS A 49 -19.84 -0.72 -15.07
N ASP A 50 -19.13 -1.86 -15.12
CA ASP A 50 -19.62 -3.08 -15.78
C ASP A 50 -20.88 -3.66 -15.11
N ILE A 51 -20.98 -3.60 -13.78
CA ILE A 51 -22.19 -3.99 -13.01
C ILE A 51 -23.38 -3.10 -13.39
N ILE A 52 -23.16 -1.78 -13.41
CA ILE A 52 -24.21 -0.79 -13.70
C ILE A 52 -24.72 -0.96 -15.14
N GLN A 53 -23.79 -1.05 -16.10
CA GLN A 53 -24.10 -1.18 -17.52
C GLN A 53 -24.46 -2.60 -17.95
N GLN A 54 -24.42 -3.57 -17.03
CA GLN A 54 -24.74 -4.98 -17.27
C GLN A 54 -23.94 -5.58 -18.45
N ARG A 55 -22.68 -5.16 -18.63
CA ARG A 55 -21.85 -5.55 -19.78
C ARG A 55 -21.21 -6.93 -19.66
N ARG A 56 -21.22 -7.50 -18.46
CA ARG A 56 -20.61 -8.78 -18.08
C ARG A 56 -21.53 -9.53 -17.11
N ASP A 57 -21.15 -10.74 -16.73
CA ASP A 57 -21.82 -11.45 -15.65
C ASP A 57 -21.77 -10.61 -14.36
N VAL A 58 -22.93 -10.05 -14.01
CA VAL A 58 -23.08 -9.08 -12.93
C VAL A 58 -22.78 -9.71 -11.57
N TYR A 59 -23.02 -11.01 -11.40
CA TYR A 59 -22.69 -11.72 -10.15
C TYR A 59 -21.19 -11.94 -10.04
N MET A 60 -20.52 -12.33 -11.13
CA MET A 60 -19.05 -12.43 -11.16
C MET A 60 -18.38 -11.07 -10.89
N CYS A 61 -18.88 -10.00 -11.53
CA CYS A 61 -18.37 -8.66 -11.26
C CYS A 61 -18.65 -8.24 -9.81
N SER A 62 -19.82 -8.59 -9.25
CA SER A 62 -20.15 -8.30 -7.85
C SER A 62 -19.22 -9.01 -6.88
N GLU A 63 -18.98 -10.31 -7.08
CA GLU A 63 -18.00 -11.08 -6.33
C GLU A 63 -16.62 -10.42 -6.37
N GLN A 64 -16.17 -10.05 -7.58
CA GLN A 64 -14.90 -9.37 -7.78
C GLN A 64 -14.83 -8.05 -7.01
N THR A 65 -15.88 -7.21 -7.05
CA THR A 65 -15.89 -5.95 -6.29
C THR A 65 -15.78 -6.16 -4.79
N ILE A 66 -16.41 -7.20 -4.23
CA ILE A 66 -16.33 -7.52 -2.80
C ILE A 66 -14.88 -7.87 -2.42
N TYR A 67 -14.22 -8.71 -3.20
CA TYR A 67 -12.81 -9.03 -2.97
C TYR A 67 -11.92 -7.80 -3.08
N ILE A 68 -12.10 -7.00 -4.13
CA ILE A 68 -11.34 -5.77 -4.34
C ILE A 68 -11.52 -4.79 -3.17
N GLU A 69 -12.75 -4.52 -2.74
CA GLU A 69 -13.04 -3.63 -1.61
C GLU A 69 -12.36 -4.13 -0.33
N ASN A 70 -12.38 -5.44 -0.06
CA ASN A 70 -11.70 -6.02 1.10
C ASN A 70 -10.18 -5.87 1.01
N THR A 71 -9.57 -6.12 -0.15
CA THR A 71 -8.13 -5.92 -0.34
C THR A 71 -7.72 -4.46 -0.19
N LEU A 72 -8.54 -3.51 -0.65
CA LEU A 72 -8.30 -2.08 -0.41
C LEU A 72 -8.30 -1.72 1.07
N VAL A 73 -9.23 -2.28 1.86
CA VAL A 73 -9.24 -2.11 3.32
C VAL A 73 -7.96 -2.67 3.95
N VAL A 74 -7.50 -3.84 3.52
CA VAL A 74 -6.24 -4.44 3.99
C VAL A 74 -5.05 -3.55 3.65
N TYR A 75 -4.96 -3.01 2.42
CA TYR A 75 -3.89 -2.09 2.05
C TYR A 75 -3.91 -0.79 2.87
N GLN A 76 -5.08 -0.22 3.14
CA GLN A 76 -5.19 0.95 4.01
C GLN A 76 -4.68 0.66 5.43
N GLN A 77 -5.04 -0.51 6.00
CA GLN A 77 -4.54 -0.91 7.31
C GLN A 77 -3.04 -1.17 7.29
N LEU A 78 -2.53 -1.83 6.26
CA LEU A 78 -1.11 -2.11 6.08
C LEU A 78 -0.29 -0.83 5.96
N SER A 79 -0.76 0.19 5.24
CA SER A 79 -0.08 1.49 5.16
C SER A 79 -0.01 2.18 6.52
N LYS A 80 -1.06 2.07 7.36
CA LYS A 80 -1.03 2.58 8.75
C LYS A 80 -0.02 1.81 9.60
N ASP A 81 -0.03 0.48 9.52
CA ASP A 81 0.87 -0.38 10.30
C ASP A 81 2.34 -0.16 9.93
N LEU A 82 2.65 -0.04 8.63
CA LEU A 82 3.98 0.28 8.12
C LEU A 82 4.43 1.69 8.57
N THR A 83 3.52 2.66 8.56
CA THR A 83 3.81 4.03 9.02
C THR A 83 4.09 4.04 10.52
N THR A 84 3.31 3.33 11.33
CA THR A 84 3.55 3.17 12.76
C THR A 84 4.90 2.53 13.05
N LEU A 85 5.23 1.45 12.32
CA LEU A 85 6.50 0.74 12.46
C LEU A 85 7.71 1.60 12.05
N LYS A 86 7.55 2.47 11.05
CA LYS A 86 8.57 3.43 10.61
C LYS A 86 8.96 4.42 11.71
N ILE A 87 8.06 4.71 12.66
CA ILE A 87 8.32 5.65 13.76
C ILE A 87 9.37 5.02 14.70
N ARG A 88 10.60 5.52 14.57
CA ARG A 88 11.83 4.95 15.15
C ARG A 88 11.80 4.72 16.67
N LYS A 89 10.90 5.38 17.41
CA LYS A 89 10.77 5.26 18.87
C LYS A 89 10.35 3.86 19.34
N HIS A 90 9.69 3.09 18.47
CA HIS A 90 9.18 1.77 18.81
C HIS A 90 10.15 0.62 18.44
N LEU A 91 11.17 0.90 17.62
CA LEU A 91 12.19 -0.08 17.22
C LEU A 91 13.35 -0.11 18.22
N LYS A 92 13.19 -0.92 19.27
CA LYS A 92 14.17 -1.12 20.35
C LYS A 92 14.90 -2.46 20.22
N GLN A 93 16.15 -2.53 20.73
CA GLN A 93 17.07 -3.65 20.54
C GLN A 93 16.73 -4.91 21.36
N SER A 94 16.02 -4.78 22.48
CA SER A 94 15.86 -5.88 23.44
C SER A 94 14.49 -6.54 23.45
N LYS A 95 13.41 -5.81 23.13
CA LYS A 95 12.03 -6.33 23.14
C LYS A 95 11.16 -5.59 22.13
N LEU A 96 10.20 -6.31 21.56
CA LEU A 96 9.11 -5.73 20.79
C LEU A 96 8.24 -4.88 21.72
N ASP A 97 7.94 -3.66 21.31
CA ASP A 97 7.04 -2.78 22.05
C ASP A 97 5.59 -3.26 21.85
N LYS A 98 4.87 -3.50 22.95
CA LYS A 98 3.48 -3.99 22.95
C LYS A 98 2.55 -3.10 22.12
N GLN A 99 2.87 -1.80 21.99
CA GLN A 99 2.07 -0.86 21.21
C GLN A 99 2.14 -1.12 19.69
N ILE A 100 3.24 -1.69 19.21
CA ILE A 100 3.42 -2.01 17.77
C ILE A 100 3.28 -3.50 17.47
N GLU A 101 3.05 -4.31 18.50
CA GLU A 101 2.88 -5.75 18.38
C GLU A 101 1.78 -6.13 17.38
N PRO A 102 0.58 -5.50 17.39
CA PRO A 102 -0.45 -5.77 16.39
C PRO A 102 -0.02 -5.39 14.96
N CYS A 103 0.70 -4.26 14.81
CA CYS A 103 1.19 -3.81 13.50
C CYS A 103 2.20 -4.81 12.93
N VAL A 104 3.13 -5.29 13.75
CA VAL A 104 4.11 -6.31 13.35
C VAL A 104 3.42 -7.63 13.01
N ALA A 105 2.41 -8.03 13.78
CA ALA A 105 1.60 -9.22 13.50
C ALA A 105 0.93 -9.14 12.12
N ASN A 106 0.26 -8.03 11.85
CA ASN A 106 -0.42 -7.77 10.58
C ASN A 106 0.55 -7.76 9.40
N ILE A 107 1.68 -7.06 9.52
CA ILE A 107 2.70 -6.98 8.45
C ILE A 107 3.25 -8.36 8.12
N ILE A 108 3.58 -9.17 9.15
CA ILE A 108 4.08 -10.53 8.94
C ILE A 108 3.02 -11.41 8.28
N HIS A 109 1.77 -11.34 8.73
CA HIS A 109 0.69 -12.13 8.13
C HIS A 109 0.41 -11.73 6.67
N CYS A 110 0.42 -10.43 6.39
CA CYS A 110 0.27 -9.89 5.04
C CYS A 110 1.41 -10.31 4.12
N ALA A 111 2.63 -10.50 4.62
CA ALA A 111 3.77 -10.93 3.82
C ALA A 111 3.57 -12.31 3.16
N ASP A 112 2.76 -13.18 3.78
CA ASP A 112 2.48 -14.53 3.26
C ASP A 112 1.24 -14.57 2.35
N LYS A 113 0.37 -13.55 2.44
CA LYS A 113 -0.93 -13.51 1.75
C LYS A 113 -0.99 -12.56 0.56
N LEU A 114 -0.16 -11.52 0.56
CA LEU A 114 -0.15 -10.48 -0.46
C LEU A 114 1.11 -10.59 -1.31
N ASP A 115 0.96 -10.35 -2.62
CA ASP A 115 2.08 -10.28 -3.55
C ASP A 115 2.80 -8.92 -3.47
N VAL A 116 3.42 -8.67 -2.31
CA VAL A 116 4.23 -7.47 -2.02
C VAL A 116 5.61 -7.91 -1.56
N PRO A 117 6.60 -8.01 -2.47
CA PRO A 117 7.91 -8.58 -2.18
C PRO A 117 8.65 -7.90 -1.03
N GLU A 118 8.44 -6.59 -0.85
CA GLU A 118 9.03 -5.81 0.22
C GLU A 118 8.57 -6.28 1.62
N LEU A 119 7.33 -6.78 1.75
CA LEU A 119 6.83 -7.33 3.03
C LEU A 119 7.58 -8.59 3.44
N GLY A 120 7.96 -9.46 2.50
CA GLY A 120 8.76 -10.65 2.79
C GLY A 120 10.15 -10.29 3.37
N ARG A 121 10.76 -9.21 2.86
CA ARG A 121 12.02 -8.68 3.40
C ARG A 121 11.83 -8.09 4.79
N ILE A 122 10.75 -7.34 5.00
CA ILE A 122 10.39 -6.78 6.31
C ILE A 122 10.17 -7.90 7.35
N SER A 123 9.37 -8.92 7.03
CA SER A 123 9.12 -10.08 7.89
C SER A 123 10.42 -10.78 8.30
N THR A 124 11.31 -11.03 7.32
CA THR A 124 12.63 -11.62 7.57
C THR A 124 13.48 -10.79 8.53
N LEU A 125 13.50 -9.46 8.35
CA LEU A 125 14.27 -8.56 9.21
C LEU A 125 13.68 -8.47 10.62
N LEU A 126 12.36 -8.43 10.76
CA LEU A 126 11.67 -8.40 12.04
C LEU A 126 11.96 -9.67 12.87
N ARG A 127 11.90 -10.86 12.23
CA ARG A 127 12.29 -12.12 12.88
C ARG A 127 13.77 -12.15 13.28
N LYS A 128 14.66 -11.57 12.47
CA LYS A 128 16.10 -11.42 12.80
C LYS A 128 16.39 -10.41 13.92
N ILE A 129 15.45 -9.52 14.24
CA ILE A 129 15.61 -8.50 15.28
C ILE A 129 15.01 -9.01 16.60
N TYR A 130 13.82 -9.61 16.55
CA TYR A 130 13.04 -9.95 17.75
C TYR A 130 12.94 -11.46 18.04
N GLY A 131 13.46 -12.32 17.15
CA GLY A 131 13.41 -13.77 17.28
C GLY A 131 12.49 -14.43 16.25
N ASN A 132 12.76 -15.71 15.93
CA ASN A 132 11.98 -16.46 14.94
C ASN A 132 10.59 -16.85 15.47
N GLU A 133 10.43 -16.99 16.80
CA GLU A 133 9.21 -17.39 17.50
C GLU A 133 8.35 -16.19 17.92
N LEU A 134 8.16 -15.24 17.00
CA LEU A 134 7.14 -14.21 17.17
C LEU A 134 5.75 -14.86 17.01
N GLU A 135 5.20 -15.39 18.09
CA GLU A 135 3.79 -15.81 18.15
C GLU A 135 2.87 -14.58 18.19
N LEU A 136 2.73 -13.95 17.03
CA LEU A 136 1.94 -12.74 16.88
C LEU A 136 0.61 -13.06 16.22
N LYS A 137 -0.48 -12.60 16.84
CA LYS A 137 -1.84 -12.75 16.31
C LYS A 137 -2.22 -11.48 15.55
N PRO A 138 -2.46 -11.56 14.22
CA PRO A 138 -3.00 -10.42 13.48
C PRO A 138 -4.40 -10.08 13.97
N THR A 139 -4.87 -8.88 13.65
CA THR A 139 -6.21 -8.43 14.05
C THR A 139 -7.28 -9.26 13.36
N GLN A 140 -8.40 -9.51 14.07
CA GLN A 140 -9.51 -10.30 13.53
C GLN A 140 -10.07 -9.67 12.24
N GLU A 141 -10.19 -8.34 12.21
CA GLU A 141 -10.64 -7.62 11.02
C GLU A 141 -9.77 -7.92 9.79
N LEU A 142 -8.45 -7.96 9.94
CA LEU A 142 -7.53 -8.28 8.85
C LEU A 142 -7.67 -9.74 8.40
N LEU A 143 -7.85 -10.66 9.35
CA LEU A 143 -8.09 -12.08 9.07
C LEU A 143 -9.38 -12.31 8.30
N ASP A 144 -10.48 -11.65 8.70
CA ASP A 144 -11.79 -11.77 8.07
C ASP A 144 -11.78 -11.25 6.63
N LYS A 145 -10.93 -10.27 6.33
CA LYS A 145 -10.76 -9.71 4.99
C LYS A 145 -9.85 -10.54 4.10
N LEU A 146 -8.75 -11.07 4.63
CA LEU A 146 -7.77 -11.86 3.87
C LEU A 146 -8.19 -13.32 3.65
N ASN A 147 -8.95 -13.90 4.58
CA ASN A 147 -9.40 -15.30 4.50
C ASN A 147 -10.91 -15.39 4.27
N ARG A 148 -11.50 -14.38 3.60
CA ARG A 148 -12.94 -14.33 3.38
C ARG A 148 -13.40 -15.54 2.55
N PRO A 149 -14.48 -16.24 2.96
CA PRO A 149 -15.11 -17.25 2.13
C PRO A 149 -15.71 -16.63 0.86
N VAL A 150 -16.07 -17.49 -0.09
CA VAL A 150 -16.81 -17.08 -1.30
C VAL A 150 -18.07 -16.32 -0.90
N PRO A 151 -18.31 -15.10 -1.41
CA PRO A 151 -19.52 -14.34 -1.14
C PRO A 151 -20.78 -15.14 -1.48
N SER A 152 -21.77 -15.09 -0.58
CA SER A 152 -23.08 -15.67 -0.86
C SER A 152 -23.80 -14.91 -1.97
N ARG A 153 -24.75 -15.58 -2.62
CA ARG A 153 -25.61 -14.93 -3.63
C ARG A 153 -26.37 -13.74 -3.07
N ALA A 154 -26.79 -13.79 -1.80
CA ALA A 154 -27.47 -12.69 -1.14
C ALA A 154 -26.56 -11.46 -0.96
N GLU A 155 -25.31 -11.66 -0.54
CA GLU A 155 -24.32 -10.57 -0.45
C GLU A 155 -24.04 -9.94 -1.81
N MET A 156 -23.87 -10.76 -2.85
CA MET A 156 -23.68 -10.26 -4.21
C MET A 156 -24.90 -9.46 -4.68
N SER A 157 -26.11 -9.95 -4.47
CA SER A 157 -27.34 -9.22 -4.82
C SER A 157 -27.42 -7.87 -4.11
N GLN A 158 -27.11 -7.79 -2.82
CA GLN A 158 -27.07 -6.54 -2.06
C GLN A 158 -26.03 -5.56 -2.61
N GLN A 159 -24.85 -6.06 -2.98
CA GLN A 159 -23.78 -5.25 -3.55
C GLN A 159 -24.17 -4.70 -4.94
N ILE A 160 -24.82 -5.51 -5.78
CA ILE A 160 -25.35 -5.08 -7.08
C ILE A 160 -26.39 -3.98 -6.89
N GLU A 161 -27.33 -4.16 -5.97
CA GLU A 161 -28.34 -3.15 -5.66
C GLU A 161 -27.72 -1.85 -5.15
N ARG A 162 -26.69 -1.94 -4.29
CA ARG A 162 -25.93 -0.78 -3.80
C ARG A 162 -25.35 0.03 -4.96
N TYR A 163 -24.73 -0.61 -5.95
CA TYR A 163 -24.14 0.09 -7.09
C TYR A 163 -25.17 0.61 -8.10
N LYS A 164 -26.26 -0.12 -8.34
CA LYS A 164 -27.37 0.37 -9.18
C LYS A 164 -28.03 1.62 -8.57
N LYS A 165 -28.17 1.67 -7.24
CA LYS A 165 -28.69 2.86 -6.52
C LYS A 165 -27.77 4.09 -6.59
N LEU A 166 -26.50 3.93 -6.96
CA LEU A 166 -25.55 5.03 -7.15
C LEU A 166 -25.64 5.67 -8.56
N GLU A 167 -26.36 5.05 -9.50
CA GLU A 167 -26.53 5.53 -10.87
C GLU A 167 -27.35 6.84 -11.00
N PRO A 168 -28.46 7.06 -10.24
CA PRO A 168 -29.22 8.30 -10.34
C PRO A 168 -28.47 9.55 -9.84
N SER A 169 -27.34 9.38 -9.14
CA SER A 169 -26.56 10.49 -8.56
C SER A 169 -25.39 10.94 -9.44
N ARG A 170 -25.07 10.22 -10.53
CA ARG A 170 -23.94 10.54 -11.43
C ARG A 170 -24.35 11.25 -12.72
N SER A 171 -25.63 11.38 -13.02
CA SER A 171 -26.15 12.08 -14.21
C SER A 171 -25.93 13.60 -14.22
N ASN A 172 -25.27 14.18 -13.20
CA ASN A 172 -24.89 15.60 -13.16
C ASN A 172 -23.38 15.87 -13.08
N ILE A 173 -22.51 14.88 -13.28
CA ILE A 173 -21.09 15.17 -13.49
C ILE A 173 -20.84 15.12 -14.99
N ARG A 174 -20.84 16.30 -15.63
CA ARG A 174 -20.14 16.48 -16.91
C ARG A 174 -18.73 15.93 -16.72
N VAL A 175 -18.44 14.78 -17.32
CA VAL A 175 -17.06 14.38 -17.57
C VAL A 175 -16.51 15.46 -18.49
N VAL A 176 -15.82 16.44 -17.92
CA VAL A 176 -14.97 17.34 -18.68
C VAL A 176 -13.84 16.46 -19.16
N ASN A 177 -14.01 15.88 -20.36
CA ASN A 177 -12.88 15.39 -21.15
C ASN A 177 -12.09 16.63 -21.53
N GLU A 178 -11.24 17.14 -20.63
CA GLU A 178 -10.10 17.90 -21.09
C GLU A 178 -9.27 16.93 -21.93
N PRO A 179 -9.08 17.18 -23.24
CA PRO A 179 -8.25 16.34 -24.06
C PRO A 179 -6.87 16.31 -23.42
N THR A 180 -6.43 15.13 -22.99
CA THR A 180 -5.08 14.95 -22.47
C THR A 180 -4.12 15.37 -23.58
N PRO A 181 -3.30 16.42 -23.40
CA PRO A 181 -2.43 16.89 -24.45
C PRO A 181 -1.52 15.74 -24.86
N SER A 182 -1.56 15.43 -26.15
CA SER A 182 -0.76 14.35 -26.74
C SER A 182 0.72 14.59 -26.44
N ILE A 183 1.52 13.52 -26.45
CA ILE A 183 2.97 13.58 -26.17
C ILE A 183 3.70 14.59 -27.08
N SER A 184 3.17 14.90 -28.27
CA SER A 184 3.72 15.94 -29.15
C SER A 184 3.51 17.36 -28.61
N THR A 185 2.39 17.64 -27.94
CA THR A 185 2.08 18.96 -27.37
C THR A 185 3.00 19.26 -26.19
N LYS A 186 3.25 18.27 -25.32
CA LYS A 186 4.19 18.42 -24.19
C LYS A 186 5.64 18.58 -24.62
N ARG A 187 6.04 18.00 -25.77
CA ARG A 187 7.39 18.20 -26.33
C ARG A 187 7.58 19.62 -26.87
N ALA A 188 6.60 20.14 -27.59
CA ALA A 188 6.64 21.52 -28.08
C ALA A 188 6.70 22.56 -26.95
N GLU A 189 5.97 22.35 -25.84
CA GLU A 189 6.02 23.21 -24.66
C GLU A 189 7.39 23.18 -23.96
N ILE A 190 8.04 22.01 -23.92
CA ILE A 190 9.39 21.87 -23.36
C ILE A 190 10.42 22.57 -24.26
N ASP A 191 10.32 22.40 -25.58
CA ASP A 191 11.24 23.04 -26.53
C ASP A 191 11.13 24.57 -26.49
N ASP A 192 9.91 25.12 -26.40
CA ASP A 192 9.68 26.57 -26.25
C ASP A 192 10.24 27.11 -24.92
N LEU A 193 10.08 26.35 -23.82
CA LEU A 193 10.66 26.72 -22.53
C LEU A 193 12.20 26.71 -22.56
N LEU A 194 12.80 25.72 -23.23
CA LEU A 194 14.25 25.63 -23.38
C LEU A 194 14.81 26.77 -24.23
N GLU A 195 14.14 27.12 -25.32
CA GLU A 195 14.53 28.25 -26.18
C GLU A 195 14.44 29.59 -25.43
N ARG A 196 13.39 29.76 -24.61
CA ARG A 196 13.19 30.96 -23.79
C ARG A 196 14.22 31.09 -22.67
N ILE A 197 14.62 29.98 -22.04
CA ILE A 197 15.72 29.95 -21.06
C ILE A 197 17.04 30.31 -21.75
N GLN A 198 17.28 29.83 -22.96
CA GLN A 198 18.50 30.11 -23.70
C GLN A 198 18.62 31.59 -24.07
N ARG A 199 17.52 32.22 -24.52
CA ARG A 199 17.46 33.67 -24.79
C ARG A 199 17.64 34.55 -23.55
N LEU A 200 17.29 34.04 -22.36
CA LEU A 200 17.50 34.76 -21.09
C LEU A 200 18.95 34.63 -20.56
N ARG A 201 19.74 33.72 -21.12
CA ARG A 201 21.14 33.47 -20.75
C ARG A 201 22.15 34.10 -21.70
N SER A 202 21.71 34.53 -22.88
CA SER A 202 22.45 35.34 -23.87
C SER A 202 22.20 36.81 -23.66
#